data_AF-A0A9J7G9C8-F1
#
_entry.id   AF-A0A9J7G9C8-F1
#
_cell.length_a   1.000
_cell.length_b   1.000
_cell.length_c   1.000
_cell.angle_alpha   90.00
_cell.angle_beta   90.00
_cell.angle_gamma   90.00
#
_symmetry.space_group_name_H-M   'P 1'
#
loop_
_entity.id
_entity.type
_entity.pdbx_description
1 polymer ?
#
loop_
_entity_poly.entity_id
_entity_poly.type
_entity_poly.pdbx_seq_one_letter_code
_entity_poly.pdbx_strand_id
1 'polypeptide(L)'
;MLRSGLFRSGMRRSWALRQRVSEARSPGKRWLVAGLGNHGMPGTRHSVGMAVLGQIARRLGVAESWARDPRCAADLALAPLGDAQLVLLRPRRLMNVNGRSVAQAAKLFGLTAEEIYLVHDELDKPLGKLSLKLGGSARGHNGVRSCICCLNSSAMPRLRATDLLLDHIRARSQEPPSGL
;
A
#
# COMPACT_ATOMS: atom_id res chain seq x y z
N MET A 1 36.34 7.70 -44.26
CA MET A 1 36.45 8.93 -43.44
C MET A 1 35.14 9.11 -42.68
N LEU A 2 35.17 8.96 -41.34
CA LEU A 2 34.38 9.64 -40.27
C LEU A 2 32.86 9.86 -40.51
N ARG A 3 31.89 9.65 -39.59
CA ARG A 3 31.86 9.32 -38.16
C ARG A 3 30.39 9.05 -37.74
N SER A 4 30.23 8.08 -36.83
CA SER A 4 29.23 7.94 -35.74
C SER A 4 28.06 8.93 -35.58
N GLY A 5 26.85 8.38 -35.39
CA GLY A 5 25.70 9.04 -34.76
C GLY A 5 24.88 8.04 -33.94
N LEU A 6 25.13 8.00 -32.63
CA LEU A 6 24.63 7.05 -31.65
C LEU A 6 23.17 7.39 -31.26
N PHE A 7 22.22 6.47 -31.49
CA PHE A 7 20.86 6.56 -30.94
C PHE A 7 20.90 6.34 -29.42
N ARG A 8 20.58 7.39 -28.64
CA ARG A 8 20.29 7.31 -27.21
C ARG A 8 19.00 8.06 -26.91
N SER A 9 17.95 7.34 -26.53
CA SER A 9 16.77 7.92 -25.87
C SER A 9 15.98 6.85 -25.10
N GLY A 10 16.66 6.18 -24.18
CA GLY A 10 16.05 5.27 -23.21
C GLY A 10 16.05 5.87 -21.82
N MET A 11 15.41 7.03 -21.59
CA MET A 11 15.25 7.58 -20.23
C MET A 11 14.17 8.67 -20.16
N ARG A 12 12.89 8.31 -20.24
CA ARG A 12 11.78 9.28 -20.10
C ARG A 12 10.72 8.94 -19.04
N ARG A 13 10.95 7.94 -18.18
CA ARG A 13 9.90 7.47 -17.23
C ARG A 13 10.13 7.85 -15.76
N SER A 14 11.31 8.37 -15.38
CA SER A 14 11.61 8.76 -13.98
C SER A 14 11.35 10.22 -13.62
N TRP A 15 10.98 11.07 -14.59
CA TRP A 15 10.77 12.50 -14.36
C TRP A 15 9.37 12.83 -13.82
N ALA A 16 8.34 12.05 -14.17
CA ALA A 16 6.95 12.31 -13.78
C ALA A 16 6.70 12.19 -12.26
N LEU A 17 7.50 11.39 -11.54
CA LEU A 17 7.39 11.26 -10.08
C LEU A 17 8.08 12.44 -9.35
N ARG A 18 9.10 13.05 -9.95
CA ARG A 18 9.80 14.20 -9.33
C ARG A 18 8.97 15.47 -9.38
N GLN A 19 8.25 15.69 -10.48
CA GLN A 19 7.45 16.90 -10.68
C GLN A 19 6.15 16.89 -9.86
N ARG A 20 5.51 15.73 -9.64
CA ARG A 20 4.30 15.65 -8.79
C ARG A 20 4.58 15.64 -7.28
N VAL A 21 5.83 15.40 -6.88
CA VAL A 21 6.26 15.48 -5.47
C VAL A 21 6.66 16.91 -5.09
N SER A 22 7.02 17.77 -6.05
CA SER A 22 7.52 19.13 -5.75
C SER A 22 6.46 20.25 -5.76
N GLU A 23 5.21 19.97 -6.16
CA GLU A 23 4.12 20.97 -6.21
C GLU A 23 3.11 20.86 -5.06
N ALA A 24 3.33 19.97 -4.10
CA ALA A 24 2.51 19.91 -2.91
C ALA A 24 2.89 21.07 -1.96
N ARG A 25 1.93 21.96 -1.71
CA ARG A 25 1.89 22.90 -0.56
C ARG A 25 2.45 22.21 0.70
N SER A 26 3.13 22.97 1.58
CA SER A 26 3.74 22.56 2.87
C SER A 26 3.19 21.23 3.39
N PRO A 27 4.01 20.22 3.71
CA PRO A 27 3.54 18.85 3.76
C PRO A 27 2.39 18.74 4.78
N GLY A 28 1.17 18.73 4.26
CA GLY A 28 -0.02 18.50 5.04
C GLY A 28 0.13 17.18 5.77
N LYS A 29 -0.61 16.99 6.85
CA LYS A 29 -0.57 15.78 7.66
C LYS A 29 -0.59 14.54 6.76
N ARG A 30 0.30 13.58 7.00
CA ARG A 30 0.37 12.36 6.18
C ARG A 30 -0.17 11.17 6.95
N TRP A 31 -0.76 10.24 6.23
CA TRP A 31 -1.18 8.94 6.76
C TRP A 31 -0.71 7.85 5.82
N LEU A 32 -0.27 6.72 6.36
CA LEU A 32 0.10 5.54 5.57
C LEU A 32 -0.95 4.46 5.75
N VAL A 33 -1.43 3.90 4.64
CA VAL A 33 -2.24 2.67 4.63
C VAL A 33 -1.46 1.60 3.90
N ALA A 34 -1.03 0.57 4.63
CA ALA A 34 -0.23 -0.53 4.12
C ALA A 34 -1.09 -1.80 3.97
N GLY A 35 -1.26 -2.24 2.72
CA GLY A 35 -1.91 -3.50 2.38
C GLY A 35 -0.91 -4.64 2.49
N LEU A 36 -0.97 -5.39 3.58
CA LEU A 36 -0.07 -6.52 3.79
C LEU A 36 -0.37 -7.63 2.79
N GLY A 37 0.69 -8.28 2.32
CA GLY A 37 0.56 -9.37 1.35
C GLY A 37 1.86 -9.87 0.77
N ASN A 38 1.74 -10.90 -0.05
CA ASN A 38 2.86 -11.46 -0.80
C ASN A 38 2.81 -10.96 -2.24
N HIS A 39 3.84 -10.20 -2.63
CA HIS A 39 4.00 -9.78 -4.01
C HIS A 39 4.15 -10.97 -4.94
N GLY A 40 3.47 -10.93 -6.09
CA GLY A 40 3.46 -12.02 -7.07
C GLY A 40 2.55 -13.21 -6.70
N MET A 41 1.86 -13.18 -5.55
CA MET A 41 0.89 -14.20 -5.15
C MET A 41 -0.51 -13.59 -4.94
N PRO A 42 -1.12 -13.02 -6.01
CA PRO A 42 -2.47 -12.48 -5.92
C PRO A 42 -3.48 -13.59 -5.61
N GLY A 43 -4.55 -13.23 -4.90
CA GLY A 43 -5.67 -14.13 -4.70
C GLY A 43 -5.50 -15.22 -3.63
N THR A 44 -4.39 -15.19 -2.88
CA THR A 44 -4.27 -15.93 -1.62
C THR A 44 -4.89 -15.12 -0.48
N ARG A 45 -5.32 -15.79 0.60
CA ARG A 45 -5.84 -15.11 1.81
C ARG A 45 -4.87 -14.06 2.34
N HIS A 46 -3.58 -14.39 2.32
CA HIS A 46 -2.53 -13.48 2.75
C HIS A 46 -2.41 -12.21 1.90
N SER A 47 -2.98 -12.18 0.70
CA SER A 47 -2.95 -11.01 -0.19
C SER A 47 -4.25 -10.19 -0.16
N VAL A 48 -5.18 -10.46 0.77
CA VAL A 48 -6.42 -9.67 0.99
C VAL A 48 -6.08 -8.19 1.17
N GLY A 49 -5.08 -7.86 1.99
CA GLY A 49 -4.70 -6.48 2.28
C GLY A 49 -4.33 -5.67 1.03
N MET A 50 -3.57 -6.28 0.11
CA MET A 50 -3.22 -5.67 -1.16
C MET A 50 -4.43 -5.49 -2.09
N ALA A 51 -5.37 -6.45 -2.09
CA ALA A 51 -6.58 -6.37 -2.89
C ALA A 51 -7.52 -5.25 -2.40
N VAL A 52 -7.66 -5.11 -1.07
CA VAL A 52 -8.40 -4.01 -0.45
C VAL A 52 -7.79 -2.66 -0.85
N LEU A 53 -6.46 -2.52 -0.82
CA LEU A 53 -5.83 -1.28 -1.29
C LEU A 53 -6.07 -1.00 -2.77
N GLY A 54 -6.17 -2.03 -3.61
CA GLY A 54 -6.55 -1.86 -5.01
C GLY A 54 -7.93 -1.19 -5.15
N GLN A 55 -8.90 -1.60 -4.33
CA GLN A 55 -10.23 -0.98 -4.33
C GLN A 55 -10.24 0.42 -3.73
N ILE A 56 -9.48 0.66 -2.66
CA ILE A 56 -9.32 1.99 -2.08
C ILE A 56 -8.72 2.95 -3.12
N ALA A 57 -7.66 2.54 -3.82
CA ALA A 57 -7.04 3.34 -4.87
C ALA A 57 -8.02 3.67 -6.01
N ARG A 58 -8.87 2.72 -6.44
CA ARG A 58 -9.94 2.97 -7.43
C ARG A 58 -10.93 4.01 -6.95
N ARG A 59 -11.45 3.87 -5.72
CA ARG A 59 -12.42 4.82 -5.16
C ARG A 59 -11.85 6.22 -4.96
N LEU A 60 -10.54 6.32 -4.73
CA LEU A 60 -9.82 7.59 -4.62
C LEU A 60 -9.37 8.15 -5.97
N GLY A 61 -9.65 7.50 -7.10
CA GLY A 61 -9.25 7.97 -8.43
C GLY A 61 -7.73 7.88 -8.71
N VAL A 62 -7.00 7.07 -7.94
CA VAL A 62 -5.52 6.94 -8.02
C VAL A 62 -5.07 5.53 -8.41
N ALA A 63 -5.96 4.73 -9.00
CA ALA A 63 -5.66 3.34 -9.40
C ALA A 63 -4.51 3.25 -10.40
N GLU A 64 -4.37 4.22 -11.30
CA GLU A 64 -3.31 4.24 -12.32
C GLU A 64 -2.01 4.90 -11.83
N SER A 65 -1.99 5.42 -10.59
CA SER A 65 -0.84 6.14 -10.05
C SER A 65 0.14 5.27 -9.26
N TRP A 66 -0.06 3.95 -9.22
CA TRP A 66 0.87 3.06 -8.51
C TRP A 66 2.26 3.11 -9.16
N ALA A 67 3.26 3.46 -8.37
CA ALA A 67 4.66 3.50 -8.81
C ALA A 67 5.55 2.70 -7.85
N ARG A 68 6.48 1.94 -8.42
CA ARG A 68 7.49 1.23 -7.64
C ARG A 68 8.45 2.25 -7.01
N ASP A 69 8.61 2.19 -5.69
CA ASP A 69 9.66 2.90 -4.97
C ASP A 69 10.70 1.91 -4.42
N PRO A 70 11.94 1.93 -4.95
CA PRO A 70 12.98 1.01 -4.51
C PRO A 70 13.47 1.29 -3.08
N ARG A 71 13.27 2.50 -2.54
CA ARG A 71 13.75 2.90 -1.21
C ARG A 71 13.02 2.16 -0.08
N CYS A 72 11.75 1.82 -0.30
CA CYS A 72 10.95 1.00 0.60
C CYS A 72 10.58 -0.37 0.02
N ALA A 73 11.08 -0.70 -1.17
CA ALA A 73 10.74 -1.92 -1.91
C ALA A 73 9.22 -2.18 -1.92
N ALA A 74 8.44 -1.18 -2.33
CA ALA A 74 6.98 -1.23 -2.37
C ALA A 74 6.46 -0.55 -3.64
N ASP A 75 5.22 -0.85 -4.01
CA ASP A 75 4.45 0.01 -4.90
C ASP A 75 3.70 1.03 -4.04
N LEU A 76 3.74 2.31 -4.43
CA LEU A 76 3.11 3.43 -3.74
C LEU A 76 2.09 4.15 -4.63
N ALA A 77 0.99 4.61 -4.04
CA ALA A 77 0.09 5.57 -4.67
C ALA A 77 -0.24 6.67 -3.66
N LEU A 78 -0.38 7.91 -4.13
CA LEU A 78 -0.67 9.08 -3.29
C LEU A 78 -2.06 9.60 -3.62
N ALA A 79 -2.89 9.83 -2.61
CA ALA A 79 -4.20 10.44 -2.76
C ALA A 79 -4.35 11.65 -1.83
N PRO A 80 -4.98 12.75 -2.29
CA PRO A 80 -5.35 13.84 -1.40
C PRO A 80 -6.46 13.39 -0.43
N LEU A 81 -6.44 13.91 0.80
CA LEU A 81 -7.44 13.65 1.83
C LEU A 81 -7.67 14.94 2.63
N GLY A 82 -8.50 15.84 2.11
CA GLY A 82 -8.63 17.19 2.67
C GLY A 82 -7.28 17.91 2.68
N ASP A 83 -6.87 18.42 3.84
CA ASP A 83 -5.55 19.04 4.05
C ASP A 83 -4.43 18.01 4.36
N ALA A 84 -4.75 16.72 4.28
CA ALA A 84 -3.82 15.62 4.47
C ALA A 84 -3.49 14.91 3.15
N GLN A 85 -2.43 14.09 3.17
CA GLN A 85 -2.08 13.18 2.08
C GLN A 85 -2.11 11.74 2.56
N LEU A 86 -2.85 10.90 1.84
CA LEU A 86 -2.88 9.47 2.05
C LEU A 86 -1.83 8.79 1.17
N VAL A 87 -0.94 8.04 1.82
CA VAL A 87 0.05 7.18 1.17
C VAL A 87 -0.49 5.76 1.20
N LEU A 88 -0.76 5.18 0.03
CA LEU A 88 -1.10 3.76 -0.12
C LEU A 88 0.16 2.97 -0.41
N LEU A 89 0.36 1.85 0.28
CA LEU A 89 1.58 1.04 0.17
C LEU A 89 1.27 -0.44 0.01
N ARG A 90 1.86 -1.06 -1.02
CA ARG A 90 1.85 -2.52 -1.24
C ARG A 90 3.30 -3.05 -1.20
N PRO A 91 3.72 -3.80 -0.17
CA PRO A 91 5.08 -4.31 -0.09
C PRO A 91 5.43 -5.22 -1.26
N ARG A 92 6.63 -5.09 -1.82
CA ARG A 92 7.16 -6.01 -2.84
C ARG A 92 8.05 -7.08 -2.23
N ARG A 93 7.58 -7.69 -1.13
CA ARG A 93 8.32 -8.69 -0.35
C ARG A 93 7.40 -9.80 0.14
N LEU A 94 7.99 -10.85 0.70
CA LEU A 94 7.25 -11.89 1.41
C LEU A 94 6.63 -11.36 2.71
N MET A 95 5.54 -11.99 3.16
CA MET A 95 4.69 -11.58 4.26
C MET A 95 5.48 -11.36 5.55
N ASN A 96 6.37 -12.30 5.90
CA ASN A 96 7.20 -12.27 7.10
C ASN A 96 8.21 -11.09 7.15
N VAL A 97 8.44 -10.40 6.04
CA VAL A 97 9.34 -9.24 5.94
C VAL A 97 8.65 -7.97 5.42
N ASN A 98 7.31 -7.96 5.35
CA ASN A 98 6.54 -6.76 4.98
C ASN A 98 6.88 -5.56 5.90
N GLY A 99 7.19 -5.80 7.17
CA GLY A 99 7.56 -4.75 8.13
C GLY A 99 8.75 -3.89 7.72
N ARG A 100 9.70 -4.46 6.96
CA ARG A 100 10.84 -3.70 6.42
C ARG A 100 10.37 -2.61 5.45
N SER A 101 9.44 -2.95 4.56
CA SER A 101 8.88 -2.00 3.60
C SER A 101 8.04 -0.91 4.29
N VAL A 102 7.23 -1.30 5.28
CA VAL A 102 6.40 -0.35 6.04
C VAL A 102 7.28 0.61 6.86
N ALA A 103 8.29 0.11 7.58
CA ALA A 103 9.19 0.95 8.37
C ALA A 103 10.04 1.90 7.50
N GLN A 104 10.51 1.44 6.34
CA GLN A 104 11.21 2.31 5.39
C GLN A 104 10.29 3.41 4.87
N ALA A 105 9.04 3.11 4.53
CA ALA A 105 8.07 4.13 4.12
C ALA A 105 7.74 5.10 5.26
N ALA A 106 7.55 4.63 6.49
CA ALA A 106 7.34 5.50 7.64
C ALA A 106 8.46 6.53 7.78
N LYS A 107 9.72 6.10 7.65
CA LYS A 107 10.88 7.00 7.65
C LYS A 107 10.87 7.98 6.47
N LEU A 108 10.53 7.52 5.27
CA LEU A 108 10.48 8.38 4.06
C LEU A 108 9.42 9.47 4.16
N PHE A 109 8.29 9.20 4.82
CA PHE A 109 7.16 10.12 4.92
C PHE A 109 7.10 10.88 6.25
N GLY A 110 7.95 10.53 7.22
CA GLY A 110 8.02 11.17 8.55
C GLY A 110 6.84 10.79 9.45
N LEU A 111 6.48 9.51 9.50
CA LEU A 111 5.28 9.00 10.17
C LEU A 111 5.59 8.25 11.46
N THR A 112 4.73 8.40 12.47
CA THR A 112 4.73 7.56 13.68
C THR A 112 3.92 6.27 13.45
N ALA A 113 3.98 5.32 14.40
CA ALA A 113 3.23 4.07 14.30
C ALA A 113 1.70 4.29 14.27
N GLU A 114 1.21 5.26 15.02
CA GLU A 114 -0.20 5.64 15.12
C GLU A 114 -0.74 6.22 13.79
N GLU A 115 0.15 6.73 12.95
CA GLU A 115 -0.17 7.29 11.63
C GLU A 115 -0.15 6.23 10.51
N ILE A 116 0.08 4.96 10.87
CA ILE A 116 0.18 3.83 9.96
C ILE A 116 -0.97 2.85 10.19
N TYR A 117 -1.83 2.70 9.18
CA TYR A 117 -2.92 1.74 9.15
C TYR A 117 -2.46 0.48 8.41
N LEU A 118 -2.55 -0.67 9.07
CA LEU A 118 -2.29 -1.96 8.43
C LEU A 118 -3.60 -2.58 7.95
N VAL A 119 -3.64 -3.04 6.70
CA VAL A 119 -4.76 -3.80 6.15
C VAL A 119 -4.31 -5.24 5.94
N HIS A 120 -5.00 -6.20 6.57
CA HIS A 120 -4.58 -7.59 6.55
C HIS A 120 -5.75 -8.58 6.72
N ASP A 121 -5.51 -9.86 6.45
CA ASP A 121 -6.49 -10.92 6.63
C ASP A 121 -6.74 -11.27 8.09
N GLU A 122 -7.97 -11.67 8.41
CA GLU A 122 -8.37 -12.16 9.74
C GLU A 122 -9.02 -13.53 9.60
N LEU A 123 -8.42 -14.51 10.27
CA LEU A 123 -8.85 -15.92 10.24
C LEU A 123 -9.90 -16.21 11.32
N ASP A 124 -9.89 -15.44 12.42
CA ASP A 124 -10.68 -15.75 13.61
C ASP A 124 -12.13 -15.20 13.58
N LYS A 125 -12.56 -14.58 12.48
CA LYS A 125 -13.84 -13.85 12.42
C LYS A 125 -14.84 -14.43 11.42
N PRO A 126 -16.16 -14.29 11.71
CA PRO A 126 -17.20 -14.62 10.75
C PRO A 126 -16.98 -13.91 9.43
N LEU A 127 -17.15 -14.65 8.34
CA LEU A 127 -16.86 -14.19 6.99
C LEU A 127 -17.67 -12.94 6.60
N GLY A 128 -17.13 -12.15 5.68
CA GLY A 128 -17.77 -10.95 5.12
C GLY A 128 -17.66 -9.69 5.98
N LYS A 129 -16.85 -9.69 7.04
CA LYS A 129 -16.73 -8.55 7.96
C LYS A 129 -15.42 -7.79 7.81
N LEU A 130 -15.53 -6.46 7.81
CA LEU A 130 -14.42 -5.55 8.07
C LEU A 130 -14.46 -5.14 9.54
N SER A 131 -13.31 -5.05 10.18
CA SER A 131 -13.24 -4.51 11.54
C SER A 131 -11.98 -3.69 11.78
N LEU A 132 -12.14 -2.57 12.48
CA LEU A 132 -11.02 -1.78 12.96
C LEU A 132 -10.55 -2.32 14.30
N LYS A 133 -9.23 -2.37 14.50
CA LYS A 133 -8.60 -2.68 15.79
C LYS A 133 -7.50 -1.65 16.04
N LEU A 134 -7.48 -1.06 17.23
CA LEU A 134 -6.40 -0.19 17.67
C LEU A 134 -5.28 -1.06 18.26
N GLY A 135 -4.11 -1.03 17.62
CA GLY A 135 -2.88 -1.71 18.06
C GLY A 135 -2.99 -3.18 18.51
N GLY A 136 -2.13 -3.56 19.46
CA GLY A 136 -2.12 -4.86 20.15
C GLY A 136 -1.19 -5.93 19.54
N SER A 137 -1.28 -7.17 20.01
CA SER A 137 -0.40 -8.26 19.53
C SER A 137 -0.72 -8.70 18.09
N ALA A 138 0.22 -9.40 17.45
CA ALA A 138 0.08 -9.88 16.07
C ALA A 138 -0.92 -11.03 15.88
N ARG A 139 -1.33 -11.72 16.96
CA ARG A 139 -2.24 -12.90 16.92
C ARG A 139 -1.89 -13.91 15.82
N GLY A 140 -0.60 -14.26 15.70
CA GLY A 140 -0.12 -15.22 14.69
C GLY A 140 0.06 -14.66 13.27
N HIS A 141 -0.37 -13.43 12.98
CA HIS A 141 -0.21 -12.86 11.64
C HIS A 141 1.24 -12.40 11.38
N ASN A 142 1.95 -13.09 10.49
CA ASN A 142 3.37 -12.86 10.19
C ASN A 142 3.70 -11.43 9.70
N GLY A 143 2.85 -10.84 8.85
CA GLY A 143 3.05 -9.46 8.38
C GLY A 143 2.95 -8.43 9.50
N VAL A 144 1.94 -8.52 10.36
CA VAL A 144 1.79 -7.66 11.53
C VAL A 144 2.95 -7.86 12.50
N ARG A 145 3.36 -9.10 12.79
CA ARG A 145 4.55 -9.38 13.62
C ARG A 145 5.79 -8.71 13.05
N SER A 146 6.00 -8.81 11.73
CA SER A 146 7.09 -8.13 11.02
C SER A 146 7.04 -6.61 11.22
N CYS A 147 5.87 -5.99 11.07
CA CYS A 147 5.70 -4.55 11.26
C CYS A 147 5.99 -4.12 12.70
N ILE A 148 5.49 -4.87 13.70
CA ILE A 148 5.74 -4.58 15.11
C ILE A 148 7.25 -4.60 15.40
N CYS A 149 7.96 -5.63 14.94
CA CYS A 149 9.40 -5.73 15.12
C CYS A 149 10.16 -4.60 14.44
N CYS A 150 9.82 -4.24 13.19
CA CYS A 150 10.55 -3.21 12.45
C CYS A 150 10.24 -1.77 12.89
N LEU A 151 9.03 -1.50 13.40
CA LEU A 151 8.63 -0.19 13.90
C LEU A 151 8.86 -0.03 15.41
N ASN A 152 9.28 -1.09 16.10
CA ASN A 152 9.40 -1.16 17.56
C ASN A 152 8.14 -0.64 18.29
N SER A 153 6.96 -0.94 17.73
CA SER A 153 5.68 -0.47 18.26
C SER A 153 4.56 -1.41 17.86
N SER A 154 3.55 -1.53 18.72
CA SER A 154 2.33 -2.26 18.43
C SER A 154 1.12 -1.36 18.19
N ALA A 155 1.33 -0.04 18.14
CA ALA A 155 0.27 0.97 18.14
C ALA A 155 -0.47 1.12 16.80
N MET A 156 0.08 0.60 15.70
CA MET A 156 -0.52 0.71 14.37
C MET A 156 -1.99 0.24 14.36
N PRO A 157 -2.95 1.11 14.01
CA PRO A 157 -4.33 0.70 13.77
C PRO A 157 -4.43 -0.33 12.63
N ARG A 158 -5.45 -1.19 12.69
CA ARG A 158 -5.59 -2.32 11.77
C ARG A 158 -6.98 -2.44 11.22
N LEU A 159 -7.09 -2.41 9.91
CA LEU A 159 -8.28 -2.82 9.19
C LEU A 159 -8.15 -4.31 8.87
N ARG A 160 -8.98 -5.10 9.52
CA ARG A 160 -9.00 -6.56 9.39
C ARG A 160 -10.10 -6.98 8.44
N ALA A 161 -9.74 -7.79 7.45
CA ALA A 161 -10.63 -8.24 6.40
C ALA A 161 -10.69 -9.78 6.35
N THR A 162 -11.89 -10.33 6.24
CA THR A 162 -12.10 -11.79 6.13
C THR A 162 -12.09 -12.27 4.68
N ASP A 163 -11.88 -13.57 4.47
CA ASP A 163 -11.64 -14.20 3.15
C ASP A 163 -12.74 -13.92 2.10
N LEU A 164 -14.03 -13.96 2.44
CA LEU A 164 -15.13 -13.65 1.51
C LEU A 164 -15.08 -12.23 0.91
N LEU A 165 -14.30 -11.33 1.52
CA LEU A 165 -14.10 -10.01 0.94
C LEU A 165 -13.32 -10.09 -0.38
N LEU A 166 -12.39 -11.04 -0.53
CA LEU A 166 -11.70 -11.24 -1.80
C LEU A 166 -12.66 -11.62 -2.91
N ASP A 167 -13.61 -12.51 -2.64
CA ASP A 167 -14.60 -12.94 -3.63
C ASP A 167 -15.51 -11.78 -4.05
N HIS A 168 -15.97 -10.96 -3.09
CA HIS A 168 -16.71 -9.74 -3.39
C HIS A 168 -15.90 -8.70 -4.18
N ILE A 169 -14.62 -8.52 -3.82
CA ILE A 169 -13.71 -7.61 -4.51
C ILE A 169 -13.48 -8.06 -5.95
N ARG A 170 -13.37 -9.38 -6.19
CA ARG A 170 -13.22 -9.97 -7.51
C ARG A 170 -14.47 -9.77 -8.35
N ALA A 171 -15.64 -10.10 -7.81
CA ALA A 171 -16.93 -9.91 -8.50
C ALA A 171 -17.09 -8.46 -8.98
N ARG A 172 -16.83 -7.48 -8.11
CA ARG A 172 -16.91 -6.05 -8.45
C ARG A 172 -15.78 -5.48 -9.29
N SER A 173 -14.68 -6.22 -9.48
CA SER A 173 -13.63 -5.81 -10.42
C SER A 173 -13.93 -6.24 -11.86
N GLN A 174 -14.91 -7.15 -12.05
CA GLN A 174 -15.35 -7.61 -13.36
C GLN A 174 -16.63 -6.93 -13.85
N GLU A 175 -17.36 -6.24 -12.97
CA GLU A 175 -18.44 -5.37 -13.38
C GLU A 175 -17.85 -4.16 -14.14
N PRO A 176 -18.34 -3.83 -15.36
CA PRO A 176 -17.98 -2.59 -16.00
C PRO A 176 -18.35 -1.42 -15.07
N PRO A 177 -17.60 -0.30 -15.07
CA PRO A 177 -17.95 0.85 -14.25
C PRO A 177 -19.40 1.21 -14.56
N SER A 178 -20.28 1.06 -13.57
CA SER A 178 -21.68 1.46 -13.66
C SER A 178 -21.69 2.93 -14.10
N GLY A 179 -22.24 3.17 -15.29
CA GLY A 179 -22.21 4.46 -15.96
C GLY A 179 -22.69 5.60 -15.08
N LEU A 180 -22.03 6.75 -15.26
CA LEU A 180 -22.64 8.06 -15.08
C LEU A 180 -23.63 8.31 -16.21
#